data_AF-A0A074ZVT7-F1
#
_entry.id   AF-A0A074ZVT7-F1
#
_cell.length_a   1.000
_cell.length_b   1.000
_cell.length_c   1.000
_cell.angle_alpha   90.00
_cell.angle_beta   90.00
_cell.angle_gamma   90.00
#
_symmetry.space_group_name_H-M   'P 1'
#
loop_
_entity.id
_entity.type
_entity.pdbx_description
1 polymer ?
#
loop_
_entity_poly.entity_id
_entity_poly.type
_entity_poly.pdbx_seq_one_letter_code
_entity_poly.pdbx_strand_id
1 'polypeptide(L)'
;MKTGEQSICETSDAYASVCVADEQTDRPILAQISVCSKTIHYPNRRQKEILLHEIAHTLGLTSSSYAFLRHRDGTPRTPRNKLTDVPNLGQNDKGVFITATTTGLEKKIVLQTASRSVEKTVFHFTLPTVLEVARRIFNAPNLTAFPMEDLSIEGLERSHFDGRTAL
;
A
#
# COMPACT_ATOMS: atom_id res chain seq x y z
N MET A 1 12.19 21.25 -25.08
CA MET A 1 12.76 20.82 -23.79
C MET A 1 11.92 21.47 -22.71
N LYS A 2 10.91 20.77 -22.16
CA LYS A 2 10.00 21.36 -21.17
C LYS A 2 10.76 21.51 -19.86
N THR A 3 11.11 22.75 -19.53
CA THR A 3 11.55 23.19 -18.22
C THR A 3 10.30 23.39 -17.36
N GLY A 4 10.08 22.57 -16.32
CA GLY A 4 9.00 22.85 -15.37
C GLY A 4 8.32 21.67 -14.65
N GLU A 5 8.82 20.43 -14.73
CA GLU A 5 8.45 19.39 -13.77
C GLU A 5 9.50 19.37 -12.66
N GLN A 6 9.09 19.60 -11.41
CA GLN A 6 9.92 19.29 -10.25
C GLN A 6 10.39 17.84 -10.40
N SER A 7 11.70 17.64 -10.33
CA SER A 7 12.22 16.27 -10.41
C SER A 7 11.67 15.48 -9.23
N ILE A 8 11.13 14.28 -9.47
CA ILE A 8 10.68 13.38 -8.39
C ILE A 8 11.77 13.15 -7.32
N CYS A 9 13.04 13.34 -7.71
CA CYS A 9 14.20 13.25 -6.83
C CYS A 9 14.37 14.42 -5.84
N GLU A 10 13.61 15.50 -5.98
CA GLU A 10 13.55 16.57 -4.99
C GLU A 10 12.83 16.11 -3.72
N THR A 11 11.80 15.27 -3.87
CA THR A 11 10.90 14.86 -2.79
C THR A 11 10.98 13.38 -2.41
N SER A 12 11.71 12.56 -3.19
CA SER A 12 11.87 11.12 -2.95
C SER A 12 13.32 10.67 -3.09
N ASP A 13 13.66 9.53 -2.47
CA ASP A 13 14.98 8.89 -2.61
C ASP A 13 14.99 7.83 -3.73
N ALA A 14 13.83 7.23 -3.99
CA ALA A 14 13.56 6.35 -5.11
C ALA A 14 12.04 6.34 -5.37
N TYR A 15 11.63 5.73 -6.48
CA TYR A 15 10.24 5.51 -6.80
C TYR A 15 10.10 4.24 -7.64
N ALA A 16 9.01 3.50 -7.41
CA ALA A 16 8.66 2.33 -8.17
C ALA A 16 7.22 2.35 -8.69
N SER A 17 7.02 1.70 -9.81
CA SER A 17 5.67 1.45 -10.35
C SER A 17 5.61 0.14 -11.13
N VAL A 18 4.44 -0.49 -11.10
CA VAL A 18 4.12 -1.63 -11.96
C VAL A 18 3.80 -1.10 -13.36
N CYS A 19 4.50 -1.61 -14.36
CA CYS A 19 4.33 -1.25 -15.77
C CYS A 19 3.34 -2.18 -16.48
N VAL A 20 3.41 -3.48 -16.18
CA VAL A 20 2.59 -4.52 -16.79
C VAL A 20 2.11 -5.49 -15.72
N ALA A 21 0.82 -5.78 -15.74
CA ALA A 21 0.20 -6.85 -14.96
C ALA A 21 -0.34 -7.93 -15.89
N ASP A 22 -0.43 -9.15 -15.39
CA ASP A 22 -1.05 -10.27 -16.08
C ASP A 22 -2.54 -10.01 -16.32
N GLU A 23 -3.01 -10.20 -17.56
CA GLU A 23 -4.38 -9.87 -17.94
C GLU A 23 -5.44 -10.73 -17.24
N GLN A 24 -5.09 -11.95 -16.80
CA GLN A 24 -6.03 -12.88 -16.17
C GLN A 24 -5.99 -12.81 -14.64
N THR A 25 -4.82 -12.50 -14.09
CA THR A 25 -4.57 -12.59 -12.64
C THR A 25 -4.28 -11.26 -11.97
N ASP A 26 -4.12 -10.18 -12.73
CA ASP A 26 -3.74 -8.84 -12.23
C ASP A 26 -2.40 -8.83 -11.49
N ARG A 27 -1.62 -9.91 -11.60
CA ARG A 27 -0.33 -10.06 -10.93
C ARG A 27 0.70 -9.16 -11.62
N PRO A 28 1.48 -8.35 -10.89
CA PRO A 28 2.60 -7.61 -11.49
C PRO A 28 3.58 -8.55 -12.21
N ILE A 29 3.86 -8.26 -13.48
CA ILE A 29 4.83 -8.99 -14.33
C ILE A 29 6.08 -8.15 -14.55
N LEU A 30 5.89 -6.86 -14.88
CA LEU A 30 6.96 -5.92 -15.15
C LEU A 30 6.77 -4.67 -14.31
N ALA A 31 7.84 -4.20 -13.71
CA ALA A 31 7.87 -2.99 -12.92
C ALA A 31 9.19 -2.25 -13.14
N GLN A 32 9.18 -0.95 -12.86
CA GLN A 32 10.37 -0.12 -12.88
C GLN A 32 10.67 0.38 -11.47
N ILE A 33 11.96 0.54 -11.18
CA ILE A 33 12.45 1.24 -10.00
C ILE A 33 13.46 2.28 -10.47
N SER A 34 13.20 3.54 -10.14
CA SER A 34 14.08 4.67 -10.41
C SER A 34 14.75 5.10 -9.11
N VAL A 35 16.08 5.15 -9.10
CA VAL A 35 16.87 5.53 -7.93
C VAL A 35 17.50 6.90 -8.15
N CYS A 36 17.28 7.82 -7.22
CA CYS A 36 17.84 9.16 -7.30
C CYS A 36 19.32 9.17 -6.93
N SER A 37 20.13 9.99 -7.62
CA SER A 37 21.60 10.00 -7.46
C SER A 37 22.07 10.25 -6.01
N LYS A 38 21.33 11.05 -5.24
CA LYS A 38 21.61 11.27 -3.80
C LYS A 38 21.62 9.96 -2.99
N THR A 39 20.82 8.97 -3.37
CA THR A 39 20.70 7.68 -2.69
C THR A 39 21.98 6.86 -2.78
N ILE A 40 22.73 6.98 -3.88
CA ILE A 40 24.02 6.30 -4.09
C ILE A 40 25.07 6.74 -3.05
N HIS A 41 24.90 7.93 -2.47
CA HIS A 41 25.80 8.47 -1.46
C HIS A 41 25.42 8.08 -0.03
N TYR A 42 24.29 7.40 0.18
CA TYR A 42 23.87 6.93 1.51
C TYR A 42 24.68 5.72 1.98
N PRO A 43 24.73 5.43 3.29
CA PRO A 43 25.31 4.18 3.77
C PRO A 43 24.63 2.96 3.12
N ASN A 44 25.42 1.92 2.82
CA ASN A 44 24.94 0.70 2.14
C ASN A 44 23.67 0.08 2.75
N ARG A 45 23.52 0.17 4.08
CA ARG A 45 22.32 -0.30 4.77
C ARG A 45 21.07 0.46 4.33
N ARG A 46 21.13 1.80 4.33
CA ARG A 46 20.00 2.66 3.94
C ARG A 46 19.66 2.50 2.46
N GLN A 47 20.66 2.33 1.59
CA GLN A 47 20.42 2.04 0.18
C GLN A 47 19.60 0.75 -0.02
N LYS A 48 19.96 -0.32 0.70
CA LYS A 48 19.23 -1.60 0.66
C LYS A 48 17.82 -1.46 1.20
N GLU A 49 17.63 -0.74 2.31
CA GLU A 49 16.31 -0.49 2.90
C GLU A 49 15.39 0.24 1.91
N ILE A 50 15.88 1.29 1.25
CA ILE A 50 15.15 2.03 0.20
C ILE A 50 14.82 1.11 -0.99
N LEU A 51 15.79 0.34 -1.49
CA LEU A 51 15.53 -0.53 -2.63
C LEU A 51 14.53 -1.65 -2.31
N LEU A 52 14.63 -2.26 -1.12
CA LEU A 52 13.67 -3.27 -0.67
C LEU A 52 12.26 -2.69 -0.51
N HIS A 53 12.16 -1.46 -0.03
CA HIS A 53 10.91 -0.73 0.05
C HIS A 53 10.28 -0.54 -1.34
N GLU A 54 11.05 -0.06 -2.32
CA GLU A 54 10.57 0.09 -3.69
C GLU A 54 10.19 -1.25 -4.35
N ILE A 55 10.97 -2.32 -4.10
CA ILE A 55 10.61 -3.67 -4.53
C ILE A 55 9.23 -4.07 -3.97
N ALA A 56 8.92 -3.76 -2.71
CA ALA A 56 7.60 -4.06 -2.14
C ALA A 56 6.46 -3.37 -2.92
N HIS A 57 6.65 -2.12 -3.34
CA HIS A 57 5.69 -1.43 -4.21
C HIS A 57 5.55 -2.12 -5.58
N THR A 58 6.63 -2.60 -6.18
CA THR A 58 6.56 -3.39 -7.44
C THR A 58 5.77 -4.69 -7.30
N LEU A 59 5.66 -5.21 -6.08
CA LEU A 59 4.92 -6.43 -5.78
C LEU A 59 3.46 -6.17 -5.42
N GLY A 60 2.98 -4.94 -5.57
CA GLY A 60 1.58 -4.58 -5.36
C GLY A 60 1.26 -4.06 -3.96
N LEU A 61 2.26 -3.63 -3.18
CA LEU A 61 2.02 -2.88 -1.94
C LEU A 61 1.64 -1.42 -2.28
N THR A 62 0.48 -1.24 -2.90
CA THR A 62 -0.08 0.08 -3.24
C THR A 62 -1.59 0.04 -3.20
N SER A 63 -2.20 1.15 -2.81
CA SER A 63 -3.66 1.25 -2.64
C SER A 63 -4.46 0.84 -3.88
N SER A 64 -3.93 1.10 -5.09
CA SER A 64 -4.57 0.73 -6.36
C SER A 64 -4.57 -0.77 -6.64
N SER A 65 -3.70 -1.56 -5.98
CA SER A 65 -3.59 -3.00 -6.22
C SER A 65 -4.48 -3.84 -5.29
N TYR A 66 -4.90 -3.33 -4.13
CA TYR A 66 -5.54 -4.16 -3.10
C TYR A 66 -6.88 -4.75 -3.52
N ALA A 67 -7.67 -4.05 -4.33
CA ALA A 67 -8.92 -4.60 -4.87
C ALA A 67 -8.68 -5.79 -5.81
N PHE A 68 -7.48 -5.90 -6.39
CA PHE A 68 -7.14 -6.93 -7.36
C PHE A 68 -6.47 -8.16 -6.73
N LEU A 69 -6.16 -8.13 -5.43
CA LEU A 69 -5.53 -9.24 -4.73
C LEU A 69 -6.36 -10.53 -4.83
N ARG A 70 -5.65 -11.65 -4.80
CA ARG A 70 -6.20 -13.00 -4.94
C ARG A 70 -5.97 -13.84 -3.69
N HIS A 71 -6.81 -14.85 -3.54
CA HIS A 71 -6.59 -15.94 -2.61
C HIS A 71 -5.44 -16.83 -3.12
N ARG A 72 -4.93 -17.73 -2.27
CA ARG A 72 -3.83 -18.63 -2.63
C ARG A 72 -4.19 -19.60 -3.76
N ASP A 73 -5.48 -19.89 -3.93
CA ASP A 73 -6.02 -20.71 -5.01
C ASP A 73 -6.19 -19.93 -6.33
N GLY A 74 -5.81 -18.65 -6.37
CA GLY A 74 -5.92 -17.79 -7.54
C GLY A 74 -7.29 -17.11 -7.71
N THR A 75 -8.25 -17.38 -6.84
CA THR A 75 -9.57 -16.72 -6.92
C THR A 75 -9.49 -15.25 -6.50
N PRO A 76 -10.24 -14.33 -7.14
CA PRO A 76 -10.30 -12.93 -6.72
C PRO A 76 -10.80 -12.77 -5.27
N ARG A 77 -10.13 -11.94 -4.46
CA ARG A 77 -10.62 -11.58 -3.11
C ARG A 77 -11.79 -10.60 -3.18
N THR A 78 -11.72 -9.66 -4.11
CA THR A 78 -12.81 -8.73 -4.40
C THR A 78 -13.68 -9.30 -5.51
N PRO A 79 -15.01 -9.31 -5.35
CA PRO A 79 -15.90 -9.78 -6.40
C PRO A 79 -15.69 -9.00 -7.71
N ARG A 80 -15.74 -9.72 -8.84
CA ARG A 80 -15.48 -9.18 -10.17
C ARG A 80 -16.77 -8.96 -10.96
N ASN A 81 -16.74 -8.01 -11.88
CA ASN A 81 -17.80 -7.84 -12.86
C ASN A 81 -17.71 -8.98 -13.88
N LYS A 82 -18.83 -9.67 -14.16
CA LYS A 82 -18.83 -10.85 -15.04
C LYS A 82 -18.46 -10.57 -16.50
N LEU A 83 -18.58 -9.32 -16.95
CA LEU A 83 -18.31 -8.91 -18.33
C LEU A 83 -16.90 -8.35 -18.50
N THR A 84 -16.40 -7.60 -17.52
CA THR A 84 -15.12 -6.88 -17.62
C THR A 84 -14.00 -7.48 -16.77
N ASP A 85 -14.31 -8.43 -15.88
CA ASP A 85 -13.41 -9.05 -14.90
C ASP A 85 -12.66 -8.07 -13.96
N VAL A 86 -13.14 -6.83 -13.84
CA VAL A 86 -12.62 -5.83 -12.89
C VAL A 86 -13.37 -5.87 -11.55
N PRO A 87 -12.77 -5.40 -10.43
CA PRO A 87 -13.46 -5.28 -9.14
C PRO A 87 -14.78 -4.53 -9.24
N ASN A 88 -15.85 -5.06 -8.63
CA ASN A 88 -17.22 -4.57 -8.83
C ASN A 88 -17.82 -3.84 -7.61
N LEU A 89 -17.03 -3.59 -6.56
CA LEU A 89 -17.48 -2.86 -5.37
C LEU A 89 -17.45 -1.33 -5.54
N GLY A 90 -17.18 -0.85 -6.76
CA GLY A 90 -17.04 0.57 -7.07
C GLY A 90 -15.63 1.10 -6.86
N GLN A 91 -15.50 2.42 -6.98
CA GLN A 91 -14.26 3.18 -6.78
C GLN A 91 -14.53 4.30 -5.78
N ASN A 92 -13.48 4.72 -5.05
CA ASN A 92 -13.55 5.91 -4.20
C ASN A 92 -13.38 7.21 -5.02
N ASP A 93 -13.43 8.36 -4.34
CA ASP A 93 -13.31 9.69 -4.97
C ASP A 93 -11.98 9.93 -5.71
N LYS A 94 -10.98 9.07 -5.48
CA LYS A 94 -9.67 9.11 -6.17
C LYS A 94 -9.59 8.12 -7.34
N GLY A 95 -10.69 7.46 -7.71
CA GLY A 95 -10.72 6.45 -8.77
C GLY A 95 -10.07 5.11 -8.37
N VAL A 96 -9.78 4.90 -7.09
CA VAL A 96 -9.19 3.64 -6.60
C VAL A 96 -10.32 2.65 -6.30
N PHE A 97 -10.22 1.43 -6.83
CA PHE A 97 -11.20 0.37 -6.60
C PHE A 97 -11.33 0.02 -5.11
N ILE A 98 -12.57 -0.14 -4.67
CA ILE A 98 -12.89 -0.55 -3.30
C ILE A 98 -12.62 -2.05 -3.17
N THR A 99 -11.89 -2.43 -2.13
CA THR A 99 -11.54 -3.82 -1.85
C THR A 99 -12.60 -4.52 -0.99
N ALA A 100 -12.69 -5.84 -1.06
CA ALA A 100 -13.53 -6.60 -0.14
C ALA A 100 -13.01 -6.52 1.30
N THR A 101 -13.93 -6.66 2.26
CA THR A 101 -13.62 -6.64 3.70
C THR A 101 -12.67 -7.77 4.15
N THR A 102 -12.50 -8.80 3.33
CA THR A 102 -11.53 -9.90 3.49
C THR A 102 -10.10 -9.52 3.12
N THR A 103 -9.91 -8.36 2.49
CA THR A 103 -8.61 -7.76 2.19
C THR A 103 -8.36 -6.56 3.11
N GLY A 104 -9.33 -5.66 3.24
CA GLY A 104 -9.22 -4.53 4.15
C GLY A 104 -10.52 -3.77 4.30
N LEU A 105 -10.58 -2.93 5.32
CA LEU A 105 -11.76 -2.15 5.67
C LEU A 105 -11.36 -0.81 6.28
N GLU A 106 -12.27 0.15 6.18
CA GLU A 106 -12.13 1.42 6.89
C GLU A 106 -12.70 1.30 8.30
N LYS A 107 -11.95 1.80 9.28
CA LYS A 107 -12.33 1.79 10.69
C LYS A 107 -12.13 3.17 11.28
N LYS A 108 -13.14 3.65 12.01
CA LYS A 108 -13.00 4.83 12.87
C LYS A 108 -12.13 4.48 14.07
N ILE A 109 -11.09 5.26 14.27
CA ILE A 109 -10.17 5.19 15.40
C ILE A 109 -10.11 6.54 16.11
N VAL A 110 -9.80 6.52 17.39
CA VAL A 110 -9.55 7.72 18.17
C VAL A 110 -8.06 7.78 18.47
N LEU A 111 -7.39 8.76 17.91
CA LEU A 111 -5.99 9.05 18.16
C LEU A 111 -5.88 9.97 19.36
N GLN A 112 -5.05 9.62 20.33
CA GLN A 112 -4.72 10.50 21.44
C GLN A 112 -3.50 11.34 21.07
N THR A 113 -3.66 12.65 21.04
CA THR A 113 -2.55 13.60 20.92
C THR A 113 -2.24 14.21 22.29
N ALA A 114 -1.14 14.95 22.39
CA ALA A 114 -0.76 15.64 23.63
C ALA A 114 -1.83 16.62 24.14
N SER A 115 -2.75 17.10 23.28
CA SER A 115 -3.74 18.12 23.63
C SER A 115 -5.18 17.71 23.42
N ARG A 116 -5.47 16.67 22.63
CA ARG A 116 -6.85 16.27 22.32
C ARG A 116 -6.96 14.84 21.80
N SER A 117 -8.18 14.30 21.87
CA SER A 117 -8.57 13.14 21.07
C SER A 117 -9.01 13.58 19.68
N VAL A 118 -8.53 12.89 18.64
CA VAL A 118 -8.89 13.13 17.24
C VAL A 118 -9.49 11.86 16.67
N GLU A 119 -10.76 11.91 16.26
CA GLU A 119 -11.38 10.83 15.50
C GLU A 119 -10.89 10.87 14.06
N LYS A 120 -10.47 9.71 13.54
CA LYS A 120 -10.07 9.52 12.15
C LYS A 120 -10.62 8.21 11.59
N THR A 121 -10.88 8.18 10.30
CA THR A 121 -11.16 6.95 9.56
C THR A 121 -9.88 6.46 8.91
N VAL A 122 -9.43 5.25 9.25
CA VAL A 122 -8.18 4.68 8.75
C VAL A 122 -8.45 3.34 8.07
N PHE A 123 -7.83 3.13 6.91
CA PHE A 123 -7.87 1.84 6.22
C PHE A 123 -6.99 0.84 6.96
N HIS A 124 -7.51 -0.36 7.20
CA HIS A 124 -6.78 -1.45 7.82
C HIS A 124 -6.80 -2.68 6.93
N PHE A 125 -5.68 -3.39 6.86
CA PHE A 125 -5.63 -4.72 6.29
C PHE A 125 -6.30 -5.75 7.20
N THR A 126 -7.06 -6.65 6.59
CA THR A 126 -7.62 -7.86 7.21
C THR A 126 -7.03 -9.14 6.62
N LEU A 127 -5.97 -9.00 5.81
CA LEU A 127 -5.27 -10.11 5.18
C LEU A 127 -4.71 -11.10 6.24
N PRO A 128 -4.98 -12.41 6.12
CA PRO A 128 -4.58 -13.39 7.13
C PRO A 128 -3.09 -13.37 7.48
N THR A 129 -2.21 -13.31 6.47
CA THR A 129 -0.75 -13.29 6.70
C THR A 129 -0.30 -12.00 7.41
N VAL A 130 -0.90 -10.85 7.08
CA VAL A 130 -0.58 -9.58 7.75
C VAL A 130 -0.96 -9.66 9.21
N LEU A 131 -2.16 -10.18 9.52
CA LEU A 131 -2.62 -10.35 10.89
C LEU A 131 -1.78 -11.37 11.66
N GLU A 132 -1.40 -12.49 11.05
CA GLU A 132 -0.52 -13.50 11.66
C GLU A 132 0.81 -12.88 12.09
N VAL A 133 1.47 -12.14 11.20
CA VAL A 133 2.75 -11.48 11.48
C VAL A 133 2.57 -10.38 12.53
N ALA A 134 1.56 -9.52 12.39
CA ALA A 134 1.31 -8.43 13.33
C ALA A 134 0.98 -8.94 14.74
N ARG A 135 0.14 -9.99 14.87
CA ARG A 135 -0.16 -10.62 16.17
C ARG A 135 1.11 -11.09 16.88
N ARG A 136 2.04 -11.68 16.12
CA ARG A 136 3.31 -12.17 16.63
C ARG A 136 4.25 -11.03 17.04
N ILE A 137 4.45 -10.03 16.18
CA ILE A 137 5.38 -8.91 16.43
C ILE A 137 4.89 -8.04 17.59
N PHE A 138 3.61 -7.73 17.64
CA PHE A 138 3.03 -6.82 18.63
C PHE A 138 2.45 -7.54 19.87
N ASN A 139 2.61 -8.86 19.97
CA ASN A 139 2.02 -9.68 21.04
C ASN A 139 0.52 -9.40 21.26
N ALA A 140 -0.23 -9.32 20.15
CA ALA A 140 -1.62 -8.89 20.13
C ALA A 140 -2.52 -10.00 19.56
N PRO A 141 -2.76 -11.12 20.27
CA PRO A 141 -3.38 -12.33 19.70
C PRO A 141 -4.78 -12.11 19.11
N ASN A 142 -5.52 -11.12 19.64
CA ASN A 142 -6.88 -10.80 19.21
C ASN A 142 -6.94 -9.71 18.13
N LEU A 143 -5.80 -9.31 17.54
CA LEU A 143 -5.78 -8.29 16.49
C LEU A 143 -6.56 -8.76 15.27
N THR A 144 -7.59 -8.01 14.85
CA THR A 144 -8.47 -8.37 13.72
C THR A 144 -8.24 -7.54 12.46
N ALA A 145 -7.49 -6.44 12.55
CA ALA A 145 -7.15 -5.57 11.44
C ALA A 145 -5.82 -4.84 11.76
N PHE A 146 -4.99 -4.55 10.75
CA PHE A 146 -3.71 -3.86 10.92
C PHE A 146 -3.71 -2.52 10.15
N PRO A 147 -3.39 -1.38 10.79
CA PRO A 147 -3.56 -0.06 10.18
C PRO A 147 -2.55 0.23 9.07
N MET A 148 -3.01 0.93 8.04
CA MET A 148 -2.19 1.54 7.00
C MET A 148 -2.06 3.04 7.23
N GLU A 149 -1.08 3.66 6.58
CA GLU A 149 -0.81 5.08 6.67
C GLU A 149 -2.02 5.94 6.26
N ASP A 150 -2.34 6.91 7.11
CA ASP A 150 -3.53 7.77 7.02
C ASP A 150 -3.19 9.25 6.73
N LEU A 151 -1.90 9.57 6.59
CA LEU A 151 -1.47 10.87 6.08
C LEU A 151 -1.93 11.04 4.63
N SER A 152 -2.76 12.06 4.39
CA SER A 152 -3.30 12.44 3.07
C SER A 152 -2.24 13.09 2.17
N ILE A 153 -1.11 12.40 1.99
CA ILE A 153 -0.03 12.75 1.08
C ILE A 153 -0.13 11.77 -0.10
N GLU A 154 -0.09 12.31 -1.31
CA GLU A 154 -0.12 11.51 -2.53
C GLU A 154 1.02 10.49 -2.54
N GLY A 155 0.73 9.24 -2.92
CA GLY A 155 1.69 8.13 -2.90
C GLY A 155 1.97 7.54 -1.52
N LEU A 156 1.65 8.25 -0.43
CA LEU A 156 1.88 7.78 0.93
C LEU A 156 0.65 7.02 1.49
N GLU A 157 -0.53 7.66 1.40
CA GLU A 157 -1.77 7.15 1.99
C GLU A 157 -2.08 5.73 1.49
N ARG A 158 -2.30 4.79 2.42
CA ARG A 158 -2.65 3.39 2.15
C ARG A 158 -1.61 2.58 1.35
N SER A 159 -0.49 3.17 0.93
CA SER A 159 0.61 2.44 0.28
C SER A 159 1.70 2.03 1.28
N HIS A 160 1.60 2.52 2.51
CA HIS A 160 2.56 2.28 3.59
C HIS A 160 1.85 1.75 4.83
N PHE A 161 2.56 0.98 5.65
CA PHE A 161 2.09 0.67 7.00
C PHE A 161 2.12 1.94 7.86
N ASP A 162 1.18 2.05 8.80
CA ASP A 162 1.11 3.19 9.72
C ASP A 162 2.42 3.34 10.50
N GLY A 163 3.12 4.46 10.25
CA GLY A 163 4.41 4.76 10.89
C GLY A 163 4.35 4.82 12.41
N ARG A 164 3.19 5.03 13.03
CA ARG A 164 3.02 4.99 14.50
C ARG A 164 3.13 3.58 15.06
N THR A 165 2.86 2.57 14.23
CA THR A 165 2.89 1.16 14.61
C THR A 165 4.15 0.44 14.14
N ALA A 166 4.83 0.96 13.12
CA ALA A 166 5.96 0.30 12.45
C ALA A 166 7.34 0.94 12.74
N LEU A 167 7.54 1.48 13.95
CA LEU A 167 8.82 2.01 14.44
C LEU A 167 9.67 0.96 15.17
#